data_AF-A0A085WQN0-F1
#
_entry.id   AF-A0A085WQN0-F1
#
_cell.length_a   1.000
_cell.length_b   1.000
_cell.length_c   1.000
_cell.angle_alpha   90.00
_cell.angle_beta   90.00
_cell.angle_gamma   90.00
#
_symmetry.space_group_name_H-M   'P 1'
#
loop_
_entity.id
_entity.type
_entity.pdbx_description
1 polymer ?
#
loop_
_entity_poly.entity_id
_entity_poly.type
_entity_poly.pdbx_seq_one_letter_code
_entity_poly.pdbx_strand_id
1 'polypeptide(L)'
;MRLPATLVAPADPARSRWRILPLLLLLPVLGLGSRSGAPWLPSFVAEYAGDTLWTMMVYVCLVFVWPRLSVAQAAGAALAISFAVEFSQLYRAPWIDALRAHRLGALVLGRGFLGSDLVCYTVGALVAAGAERLLAQQQSGE
;
A
#
# COMPACT_ATOMS: atom_id res chain seq x y z
N MET A 1 -32.40 21.86 -27.46
CA MET A 1 -31.21 20.98 -27.47
C MET A 1 -30.37 21.31 -26.24
N ARG A 2 -30.58 20.59 -25.12
CA ARG A 2 -29.85 20.81 -23.85
C ARG A 2 -28.67 19.84 -23.82
N LEU A 3 -27.46 20.34 -23.62
CA LEU A 3 -26.26 19.52 -23.45
C LEU A 3 -26.37 18.70 -22.15
N PRO A 4 -25.91 17.43 -22.13
CA PRO A 4 -25.90 16.62 -20.93
C PRO A 4 -24.92 17.21 -19.90
N ALA A 5 -25.40 17.40 -18.68
CA ALA A 5 -24.58 17.71 -17.53
C ALA A 5 -23.49 16.62 -17.43
N THR A 6 -22.24 17.06 -17.50
CA THR A 6 -21.08 16.20 -17.24
C THR A 6 -21.25 15.57 -15.87
N LEU A 7 -21.36 14.24 -15.84
CA LEU A 7 -21.23 13.40 -14.65
C LEU A 7 -19.79 13.52 -14.12
N VAL A 8 -19.44 14.69 -13.58
CA VAL A 8 -18.28 14.81 -12.71
C VAL A 8 -18.71 14.10 -11.43
N ALA A 9 -18.24 12.87 -11.24
CA ALA A 9 -18.40 12.17 -9.99
C ALA A 9 -17.97 13.12 -8.85
N PRO A 10 -18.76 13.26 -7.77
CA PRO A 10 -18.41 14.16 -6.68
C PRO A 10 -17.01 13.81 -6.19
N ALA A 11 -16.14 14.81 -6.10
CA ALA A 11 -14.80 14.62 -5.54
C ALA A 11 -14.94 14.19 -4.08
N ASP A 12 -14.28 13.09 -3.71
CA ASP A 12 -14.26 12.64 -2.31
C ASP A 12 -13.76 13.79 -1.41
N PRO A 13 -14.41 14.04 -0.26
CA PRO A 13 -13.97 15.07 0.66
C PRO A 13 -12.52 14.80 1.10
N ALA A 14 -11.74 15.88 1.24
CA ALA A 14 -10.32 15.76 1.57
C ALA A 14 -10.12 15.06 2.92
N ARG A 15 -9.31 14.00 2.93
CA ARG A 15 -9.03 13.21 4.14
C ARG A 15 -8.31 14.04 5.21
N SER A 16 -8.68 13.84 6.47
CA SER A 16 -7.97 14.44 7.61
C SER A 16 -6.65 13.72 7.87
N ARG A 17 -5.52 14.43 7.68
CA ARG A 17 -4.17 13.91 7.88
C ARG A 17 -3.94 13.34 9.29
N TRP A 18 -4.57 13.93 10.30
CA TRP A 18 -4.46 13.47 11.70
C TRP A 18 -4.99 12.07 11.91
N ARG A 19 -6.02 11.66 11.15
CA ARG A 19 -6.55 10.29 11.21
C ARG A 19 -5.63 9.27 10.51
N ILE A 20 -4.78 9.74 9.60
CA ILE A 20 -3.87 8.89 8.80
C ILE A 20 -2.52 8.68 9.52
N LEU A 21 -2.06 9.67 10.29
CA LEU A 21 -0.76 9.62 10.98
C LEU A 21 -0.51 8.35 11.81
N PRO A 22 -1.46 7.84 12.60
CA PRO A 22 -1.23 6.61 13.35
C PRO A 22 -0.92 5.42 12.44
N LEU A 23 -1.64 5.30 11.31
CA LEU A 23 -1.41 4.23 10.33
C LEU A 23 -0.06 4.36 9.65
N LEU A 24 0.37 5.59 9.35
CA LEU A 24 1.66 5.86 8.73
C LEU A 24 2.84 5.40 9.60
N LEU A 25 2.68 5.44 10.92
CA LEU A 25 3.69 4.96 11.88
C LEU A 25 3.54 3.48 12.20
N LEU A 26 2.30 2.98 12.30
CA LEU A 26 2.01 1.61 12.73
C LEU A 26 2.34 0.58 11.66
N LEU A 27 2.00 0.83 10.38
CA LEU A 27 2.20 -0.14 9.30
C LEU A 27 3.66 -0.52 9.09
N PRO A 28 4.65 0.41 9.06
CA PRO A 28 6.06 0.04 9.01
C PRO A 28 6.50 -0.84 10.19
N VAL A 29 6.03 -0.53 11.41
CA VAL A 29 6.38 -1.30 12.62
C VAL A 29 5.82 -2.72 12.55
N LEU A 30 4.55 -2.87 12.14
CA LEU A 30 3.94 -4.18 11.96
C LEU A 30 4.58 -4.96 10.82
N GLY A 31 4.92 -4.28 9.70
CA GLY A 31 5.60 -4.90 8.57
C GLY A 31 6.98 -5.43 8.96
N LEU A 32 7.78 -4.63 9.67
CA LEU A 32 9.06 -5.08 10.21
C LEU A 32 8.89 -6.21 11.25
N GLY A 33 7.87 -6.10 12.11
CA GLY A 33 7.53 -7.12 13.10
C GLY A 33 7.18 -8.46 12.47
N SER A 34 6.43 -8.47 11.35
CA SER A 34 6.10 -9.68 10.62
C SER A 34 7.33 -10.42 10.09
N ARG A 35 8.41 -9.67 9.79
CA ARG A 35 9.69 -10.18 9.26
C ARG A 35 10.77 -10.34 10.32
N SER A 36 10.42 -10.26 11.60
CA SER A 36 11.38 -10.32 12.72
C SER A 36 11.99 -11.71 12.96
N GLY A 37 11.43 -12.76 12.34
CA GLY A 37 11.83 -14.14 12.61
C GLY A 37 11.36 -14.64 13.99
N ALA A 38 10.36 -13.98 14.57
CA ALA A 38 9.77 -14.37 15.85
C ALA A 38 9.21 -15.80 15.81
N PRO A 39 9.64 -16.70 16.71
CA PRO A 39 9.24 -18.12 16.67
C PRO A 39 7.78 -18.37 17.03
N TRP A 40 7.10 -17.37 17.61
CA TRP A 40 5.68 -17.43 17.95
C TRP A 40 4.76 -16.95 16.83
N LEU A 41 5.32 -16.45 15.71
CA LEU A 41 4.53 -16.00 14.58
C LEU A 41 4.17 -17.22 13.70
N PRO A 42 2.89 -17.40 13.33
CA PRO A 42 2.52 -18.42 12.36
C PRO A 42 3.28 -18.22 11.04
N SER A 43 3.76 -19.30 10.42
CA SER A 43 4.57 -19.24 9.19
C SER A 43 3.89 -18.44 8.09
N PHE A 44 2.59 -18.64 7.89
CA PHE A 44 1.77 -17.89 6.95
C PHE A 44 1.84 -16.37 7.16
N VAL A 45 1.83 -15.91 8.42
CA VAL A 45 1.91 -14.48 8.75
C VAL A 45 3.32 -13.96 8.51
N ALA A 46 4.34 -14.72 8.91
CA ALA A 46 5.74 -14.35 8.69
C ALA A 46 6.08 -14.23 7.20
N GLU A 47 5.44 -15.04 6.36
CA GLU A 47 5.67 -15.09 4.92
C GLU A 47 4.92 -13.99 4.16
N TYR A 48 3.61 -13.79 4.42
CA TYR A 48 2.75 -12.96 3.56
C TYR A 48 2.30 -11.62 4.15
N ALA A 49 2.37 -11.46 5.48
CA ALA A 49 1.85 -10.25 6.10
C ALA A 49 2.70 -9.02 5.75
N GLY A 50 4.02 -9.19 5.61
CA GLY A 50 4.94 -8.10 5.26
C GLY A 50 4.58 -7.42 3.95
N ASP A 51 4.30 -8.19 2.89
CA ASP A 51 3.97 -7.68 1.56
C ASP A 51 2.56 -7.10 1.50
N THR A 52 1.61 -7.71 2.20
CA THR A 52 0.26 -7.15 2.37
C THR A 52 0.33 -5.77 3.05
N LEU A 53 1.09 -5.68 4.16
CA LEU A 53 1.28 -4.43 4.91
C LEU A 53 2.08 -3.39 4.12
N TRP A 54 3.00 -3.82 3.25
CA TRP A 54 3.75 -2.93 2.36
C TRP A 54 2.81 -2.15 1.43
N THR A 55 1.90 -2.82 0.72
CA THR A 55 0.95 -2.11 -0.17
C THR A 55 -0.01 -1.23 0.60
N MET A 56 -0.46 -1.65 1.80
CA MET A 56 -1.26 -0.79 2.68
C MET A 56 -0.49 0.46 3.10
N MET A 57 0.81 0.34 3.39
CA MET A 57 1.67 1.46 3.74
C MET A 57 1.83 2.42 2.55
N VAL A 58 2.07 1.90 1.34
CA VAL A 58 2.13 2.73 0.12
C VAL A 58 0.81 3.47 -0.10
N TYR A 59 -0.33 2.80 0.05
CA TYR A 59 -1.64 3.42 -0.01
C TYR A 59 -1.75 4.60 0.98
N VAL A 60 -1.41 4.36 2.25
CA VAL A 60 -1.44 5.36 3.32
C VAL A 60 -0.53 6.56 3.00
N CYS A 61 0.67 6.32 2.47
CA CYS A 61 1.57 7.37 2.01
C CYS A 61 0.96 8.21 0.89
N LEU A 62 0.33 7.58 -0.11
CA LEU A 62 -0.32 8.28 -1.22
C LEU A 62 -1.45 9.18 -0.75
N VAL A 63 -2.34 8.68 0.11
CA VAL A 63 -3.46 9.49 0.62
C VAL A 63 -3.02 10.53 1.66
N PHE A 64 -1.88 10.34 2.31
CA PHE A 64 -1.27 11.36 3.16
C PHE A 64 -0.75 12.55 2.35
N VAL A 65 0.00 12.27 1.27
CA VAL A 65 0.55 13.29 0.35
C VAL A 65 -0.57 13.96 -0.46
N TRP A 66 -1.46 13.15 -1.04
CA TRP A 66 -2.58 13.59 -1.87
C TRP A 66 -3.93 13.19 -1.26
N PRO A 67 -4.44 13.94 -0.27
CA PRO A 67 -5.66 13.59 0.47
C PRO A 67 -6.95 13.64 -0.36
N ARG A 68 -6.89 14.11 -1.61
CA ARG A 68 -8.02 14.20 -2.56
C ARG A 68 -8.03 13.09 -3.61
N LEU A 69 -7.08 12.15 -3.60
CA LEU A 69 -7.14 10.99 -4.49
C LEU A 69 -8.42 10.20 -4.20
N SER A 70 -9.15 9.74 -5.22
CA SER A 70 -10.24 8.79 -4.94
C SER A 70 -9.68 7.49 -4.37
N VAL A 71 -10.48 6.77 -3.59
CA VAL A 71 -10.09 5.44 -3.04
C VAL A 71 -9.55 4.52 -4.13
N ALA A 72 -10.22 4.49 -5.29
CA ALA A 72 -9.84 3.63 -6.41
C ALA A 72 -8.49 4.06 -7.02
N GLN A 73 -8.25 5.36 -7.19
CA GLN A 73 -6.97 5.86 -7.70
C GLN A 73 -5.83 5.57 -6.73
N ALA A 74 -6.03 5.79 -5.43
CA ALA A 74 -5.03 5.50 -4.40
C ALA A 74 -4.70 4.01 -4.34
N ALA A 75 -5.70 3.13 -4.38
CA ALA A 75 -5.51 1.67 -4.39
C ALA A 75 -4.80 1.20 -5.66
N GLY A 76 -5.23 1.68 -6.83
CA GLY A 76 -4.60 1.34 -8.10
C GLY A 76 -3.15 1.81 -8.17
N ALA A 77 -2.86 3.03 -7.71
CA ALA A 77 -1.50 3.55 -7.66
C ALA A 77 -0.62 2.79 -6.65
N ALA A 78 -1.14 2.44 -5.47
CA ALA A 78 -0.39 1.66 -4.49
C ALA A 78 -0.04 0.26 -5.01
N LEU A 79 -0.99 -0.39 -5.67
CA LEU A 79 -0.80 -1.69 -6.31
C LEU A 79 0.22 -1.59 -7.44
N ALA A 80 0.09 -0.60 -8.32
CA ALA A 80 1.02 -0.37 -9.42
C ALA A 80 2.45 -0.11 -8.93
N ILE A 81 2.63 0.70 -7.88
CA ILE A 81 3.93 0.94 -7.26
C ILE A 81 4.50 -0.36 -6.68
N SER A 82 3.69 -1.14 -5.96
CA SER A 82 4.13 -2.41 -5.35
C SER A 82 4.56 -3.41 -6.42
N PHE A 83 3.78 -3.55 -7.50
CA PHE A 83 4.12 -4.40 -8.63
C PHE A 83 5.37 -3.91 -9.36
N ALA A 84 5.53 -2.59 -9.56
CA ALA A 84 6.72 -2.04 -10.19
C ALA A 84 7.98 -2.31 -9.36
N VAL A 85 7.88 -2.20 -8.03
CA VAL A 85 8.95 -2.58 -7.10
C VAL A 85 9.28 -4.06 -7.25
N GLU A 86 8.27 -4.93 -7.28
CA GLU A 86 8.45 -6.37 -7.42
C GLU A 86 9.09 -6.76 -8.76
N PHE A 87 8.56 -6.25 -9.87
CA PHE A 87 9.15 -6.46 -11.19
C PHE A 87 10.55 -5.85 -11.33
N SER A 88 10.86 -4.77 -10.60
CA SER A 88 12.21 -4.20 -10.60
C SER A 88 13.26 -5.22 -10.15
N GLN A 89 12.88 -6.25 -9.37
CA GLN A 89 13.79 -7.27 -8.86
C GLN A 89 14.29 -8.23 -9.96
N LEU A 90 13.55 -8.34 -11.07
CA LEU A 90 14.00 -9.03 -12.28
C LEU A 90 15.09 -8.24 -13.02
N TYR A 91 15.21 -6.94 -12.75
CA TYR A 91 16.24 -6.08 -13.31
C TYR A 91 17.50 -6.07 -12.42
N ARG A 92 18.62 -6.54 -12.98
CA ARG A 92 19.87 -6.87 -12.26
C ARG A 92 21.08 -6.03 -12.68
N ALA A 93 20.88 -4.75 -12.98
CA ALA A 93 22.01 -3.87 -13.29
C ALA A 93 22.87 -3.58 -12.04
N PRO A 94 24.18 -3.30 -12.20
CA PRO A 94 25.08 -3.09 -11.05
C PRO A 94 24.63 -1.98 -10.10
N TRP A 95 24.05 -0.90 -10.62
CA TRP A 95 23.60 0.24 -9.81
C TRP A 95 22.40 -0.10 -8.91
N ILE A 96 21.45 -0.92 -9.38
CA ILE A 96 20.26 -1.27 -8.60
C ILE A 96 20.58 -2.36 -7.59
N ASP A 97 21.48 -3.28 -7.94
CA ASP A 97 21.97 -4.29 -7.01
C ASP A 97 22.82 -3.67 -5.90
N ALA A 98 23.62 -2.64 -6.20
CA ALA A 98 24.31 -1.84 -5.19
C ALA A 98 23.33 -1.17 -4.22
N LEU A 99 22.19 -0.67 -4.72
CA LEU A 99 21.14 -0.10 -3.86
C LEU A 99 20.52 -1.17 -2.95
N ARG A 100 20.22 -2.36 -3.48
CA ARG A 100 19.70 -3.52 -2.71
C ARG A 100 20.69 -4.11 -1.72
N ALA A 101 21.99 -3.88 -1.90
CA ALA A 101 23.00 -4.31 -0.94
C ALA A 101 22.86 -3.58 0.40
N HIS A 102 22.33 -2.35 0.41
CA HIS A 102 22.04 -1.61 1.63
C HIS A 102 20.72 -2.05 2.28
N ARG A 103 20.65 -2.02 3.61
CA ARG A 103 19.46 -2.45 4.38
C ARG A 103 18.18 -1.71 3.95
N LEU A 104 18.27 -0.38 3.77
CA LEU A 104 17.13 0.43 3.35
C LEU A 104 16.71 0.11 1.91
N GLY A 105 17.67 -0.07 1.00
CA GLY A 105 17.37 -0.44 -0.37
C GLY A 105 16.76 -1.84 -0.46
N ALA A 106 17.25 -2.81 0.30
CA ALA A 106 16.61 -4.13 0.41
C ALA A 106 15.20 -4.07 1.00
N LEU A 107 14.97 -3.17 1.97
CA LEU A 107 13.65 -3.01 2.60
C LEU A 107 12.62 -2.41 1.62
N VAL A 108 13.05 -1.46 0.79
CA VAL A 108 12.17 -0.74 -0.14
C VAL A 108 12.01 -1.47 -1.48
N LEU A 109 13.10 -2.06 -2.00
CA LEU A 109 13.12 -2.68 -3.33
C LEU A 109 12.98 -4.20 -3.32
N GLY A 110 13.08 -4.83 -2.15
CA GLY A 110 13.16 -6.29 -2.02
C GLY A 110 14.45 -6.88 -2.60
N ARG A 111 14.56 -8.21 -2.57
CA ARG A 111 15.76 -8.95 -2.98
C ARG A 111 15.52 -10.02 -4.06
N GLY A 112 14.31 -10.52 -4.22
CA GLY A 112 14.03 -11.61 -5.15
C GLY A 112 12.54 -11.75 -5.40
N PHE A 113 12.22 -12.00 -6.66
CA PHE A 113 10.85 -11.96 -7.16
C PHE A 113 10.07 -13.18 -6.73
N LEU A 114 8.89 -12.97 -6.15
CA LEU A 114 7.94 -14.03 -5.80
C LEU A 114 6.55 -13.70 -6.36
N GLY A 115 6.01 -14.62 -7.17
CA GLY A 115 4.66 -14.44 -7.75
C GLY A 115 3.55 -14.34 -6.70
N SER A 116 3.75 -14.96 -5.53
CA SER A 116 2.85 -14.84 -4.36
C SER A 116 2.71 -13.40 -3.89
N ASP A 117 3.74 -12.57 -4.08
CA ASP A 117 3.77 -11.22 -3.55
C ASP A 117 2.77 -10.35 -4.32
N LEU A 118 2.58 -10.61 -5.62
CA LEU A 118 1.54 -9.96 -6.43
C LEU A 118 0.13 -10.18 -5.83
N VAL A 119 -0.13 -11.38 -5.30
CA VAL A 119 -1.40 -11.68 -4.62
C VAL A 119 -1.47 -10.93 -3.29
N CYS A 120 -0.40 -10.94 -2.49
CA CYS A 120 -0.33 -10.22 -1.22
C CYS A 120 -0.55 -8.70 -1.39
N TYR A 121 0.09 -8.10 -2.39
CA TYR A 121 -0.09 -6.69 -2.73
C TYR A 121 -1.52 -6.39 -3.18
N THR A 122 -2.13 -7.28 -3.97
CA THR A 122 -3.54 -7.14 -4.37
C THR A 122 -4.46 -7.17 -3.15
N VAL A 123 -4.24 -8.12 -2.24
CA VAL A 123 -4.98 -8.21 -0.96
C VAL A 123 -4.77 -6.93 -0.14
N GLY A 124 -3.54 -6.43 -0.01
CA GLY A 124 -3.24 -5.20 0.73
C GLY A 124 -3.96 -3.98 0.17
N ALA A 125 -3.99 -3.83 -1.17
CA ALA A 125 -4.73 -2.75 -1.82
C ALA A 125 -6.25 -2.85 -1.57
N LEU A 126 -6.82 -4.05 -1.65
CA LEU A 126 -8.24 -4.29 -1.39
C LEU A 126 -8.60 -4.02 0.07
N VAL A 127 -7.78 -4.47 1.02
CA VAL A 127 -7.98 -4.24 2.46
C VAL A 127 -7.92 -2.75 2.77
N ALA A 128 -6.93 -2.03 2.26
CA ALA A 128 -6.82 -0.58 2.47
C ALA A 128 -8.03 0.18 1.91
N ALA A 129 -8.43 -0.13 0.67
CA ALA A 129 -9.58 0.49 0.02
C ALA A 129 -10.90 0.15 0.75
N GLY A 130 -11.08 -1.10 1.16
CA GLY A 130 -12.25 -1.57 1.89
C GLY A 130 -12.37 -0.91 3.26
N ALA A 131 -11.28 -0.88 4.04
CA ALA A 131 -11.24 -0.24 5.34
C ALA A 131 -11.60 1.25 5.25
N GLU A 132 -11.07 1.96 4.26
CA GLU A 132 -11.39 3.38 4.07
C GLU A 132 -12.87 3.60 3.72
N ARG A 133 -13.43 2.78 2.82
CA ARG A 133 -14.85 2.87 2.45
C ARG A 133 -15.78 2.61 3.64
N LEU A 134 -15.45 1.62 4.48
CA LEU A 134 -16.22 1.33 5.69
C LEU A 134 -16.18 2.51 6.69
N LEU A 135 -15.01 3.12 6.90
CA LEU A 135 -14.87 4.29 7.77
C LEU A 135 -15.60 5.51 7.22
N ALA A 136 -15.67 5.68 5.90
CA ALA A 136 -16.42 6.76 5.26
C ALA A 136 -17.94 6.57 5.39
N GLN A 137 -18.43 5.33 5.32
CA GLN A 137 -19.85 5.01 5.52
C GLN A 137 -20.32 5.32 6.95
N GLN A 138 -19.50 5.03 7.96
CA GLN A 138 -19.83 5.32 9.36
C GLN A 138 -20.02 6.82 9.63
N GLN A 139 -19.22 7.68 8.98
CA GLN A 139 -19.29 9.13 9.14
C GLN A 139 -20.46 9.78 8.40
N SER A 140 -21.12 9.04 7.49
CA SER A 140 -22.29 9.54 6.74
C SER A 140 -23.61 9.16 7.41
N GLY A 141 -23.58 8.28 8.42
CA GLY A 141 -24.75 7.83 9.17
C GLY A 141 -24.93 8.53 10.53
N GLU A 142 -23.97 9.36 10.94
CA GLU A 142 -24.05 10.26 12.11
C GLU A 142 -24.51 11.66 11.68
#